data_AF-A0A239QGC2-F1
#
_entry.id   AF-A0A239QGC2-F1
#
_cell.length_a   1.000
_cell.length_b   1.000
_cell.length_c   1.000
_cell.angle_alpha   90.00
_cell.angle_beta   90.00
_cell.angle_gamma   90.00
#
_symmetry.space_group_name_H-M   'P 1'
#
loop_
_entity.id
_entity.type
_entity.pdbx_description
1 polymer ?
#
loop_
_entity_poly.entity_id
_entity_poly.type
_entity_poly.pdbx_seq_one_letter_code
_entity_poly.pdbx_strand_id
1 'polypeptide(L)'
;MQAIKCEVCGSSDLIKKDGIFVCRYCGMQYSLPEVQKMLGTVKIDKTEERNNYFILARRFFAGTNYADALKYYDLALREDPQNWEAIYLYAVTSVATQDCNYLYRNLESIINMSKVYLRQIATDTPEENQMVDVNLFIDAHTLFIRKGTELMADYIRNSGADMRKPENYYYAFGYSAIDVYGTLRELFSCFPECIERYEEFLLEMIAARPECFERKARKEILKQLSKKIKKRKRAKI
;
A
#
# COMPACT_ATOMS: atom_id res chain seq x y z
N MET A 1 28.64 18.16 1.11
CA MET A 1 28.50 19.60 1.42
C MET A 1 28.68 20.39 0.14
N GLN A 2 27.68 21.16 -0.28
CA GLN A 2 27.88 22.20 -1.30
C GLN A 2 28.64 23.36 -0.66
N ALA A 3 29.83 23.66 -1.15
CA ALA A 3 30.60 24.81 -0.71
C ALA A 3 30.13 26.05 -1.50
N ILE A 4 29.80 27.14 -0.79
CA ILE A 4 29.50 28.43 -1.42
C ILE A 4 30.78 28.89 -2.11
N LYS A 5 30.68 29.24 -3.41
CA LYS A 5 31.78 29.82 -4.19
C LYS A 5 31.46 31.26 -4.52
N CYS A 6 32.46 32.13 -4.39
CA CYS A 6 32.38 33.51 -4.85
C CYS A 6 32.10 33.53 -6.35
N GLU A 7 31.05 34.23 -6.76
CA GLU A 7 30.65 34.33 -8.18
C GLU A 7 31.67 35.09 -9.05
N VAL A 8 32.54 35.90 -8.43
CA VAL A 8 33.55 36.70 -9.13
C VAL A 8 34.84 35.92 -9.35
N CYS A 9 35.35 35.23 -8.32
CA CYS A 9 36.68 34.61 -8.37
C CYS A 9 36.68 33.09 -8.15
N GLY A 10 35.53 32.47 -7.87
CA GLY A 10 35.39 31.03 -7.66
C GLY A 10 35.91 30.51 -6.31
N SER A 11 36.54 31.35 -5.47
CA SER A 11 37.00 30.97 -4.14
C SER A 11 35.84 30.56 -3.24
N SER A 12 36.01 29.49 -2.47
CA SER A 12 35.06 29.07 -1.43
C SER A 12 35.33 29.68 -0.05
N ASP A 13 36.26 30.63 0.02
CA ASP A 13 36.75 31.20 1.26
C ASP A 13 36.03 32.52 1.61
N LEU A 14 34.84 32.37 2.18
CA LEU A 14 33.95 33.46 2.60
C LEU A 14 33.88 33.53 4.12
N ILE A 15 34.09 34.73 4.68
CA ILE A 15 34.01 34.97 6.13
C ILE A 15 32.86 35.92 6.45
N LYS A 16 32.19 35.74 7.59
CA LYS A 16 31.15 36.66 8.06
C LYS A 16 31.78 37.77 8.90
N LYS A 17 31.59 39.03 8.50
CA LYS A 17 32.00 40.24 9.24
C LYS A 17 30.83 41.21 9.28
N ASP A 18 30.45 41.67 10.47
CA ASP A 18 29.44 42.71 10.68
C ASP A 18 28.09 42.44 9.96
N GLY A 19 27.70 41.16 9.85
CA GLY A 19 26.46 40.75 9.20
C GLY A 19 26.53 40.55 7.68
N ILE A 20 27.69 40.81 7.06
CA ILE A 20 27.95 40.65 5.63
C ILE A 20 28.99 39.54 5.42
N PHE A 21 28.86 38.76 4.36
CA PHE A 21 29.85 37.75 3.97
C PHE A 21 30.86 38.34 3.00
N VAL A 22 32.15 38.17 3.27
CA VAL A 22 33.24 38.74 2.47
C VAL A 22 34.15 37.64 1.97
N CYS A 23 34.41 37.61 0.65
CA CYS A 23 35.40 36.72 0.06
C CYS A 23 36.81 37.17 0.47
N ARG A 24 37.60 36.29 1.11
CA ARG A 24 38.98 36.60 1.52
C ARG A 24 39.94 36.81 0.33
N TYR A 25 39.57 36.35 -0.86
CA TYR A 25 40.45 36.38 -2.03
C TYR A 25 40.25 37.64 -2.89
N CYS A 26 39.01 37.99 -3.24
CA CYS A 26 38.72 39.15 -4.09
C CYS A 26 38.03 40.31 -3.35
N GLY A 27 37.66 40.14 -2.07
CA GLY A 27 36.99 41.16 -1.28
C GLY A 27 35.50 41.36 -1.60
N MET A 28 34.91 40.58 -2.52
CA MET A 28 33.50 40.69 -2.85
C MET A 28 32.63 40.43 -1.62
N GLN A 29 31.57 41.24 -1.48
CA GLN A 29 30.68 41.23 -0.33
C GLN A 29 29.28 40.72 -0.72
N TYR A 30 28.68 39.95 0.17
CA TYR A 30 27.36 39.36 -0.01
C TYR A 30 26.52 39.56 1.24
N SER A 31 25.31 40.06 1.05
CA SER A 31 24.29 40.06 2.09
C SER A 31 23.81 38.64 2.40
N LEU A 32 23.18 38.44 3.56
CA LEU A 32 22.60 37.15 3.94
C LEU A 32 21.60 36.60 2.89
N PRO A 33 20.69 37.41 2.31
CA PRO A 33 19.81 36.94 1.24
C PRO A 33 20.54 36.55 -0.06
N GLU A 34 21.63 37.23 -0.41
CA GLU A 34 22.43 36.89 -1.60
C GLU A 34 23.17 35.56 -1.41
N VAL A 35 23.76 35.33 -0.24
CA VAL A 35 24.35 34.03 0.09
C VAL A 35 23.30 32.92 0.09
N GLN A 36 22.09 33.19 0.59
CA GLN A 36 20.98 32.24 0.52
C GLN A 36 20.57 31.92 -0.93
N LYS A 37 20.59 32.91 -1.84
CA LYS A 37 20.37 32.66 -3.27
C LYS A 37 21.50 31.84 -3.90
N MET A 38 22.76 32.10 -3.51
CA MET A 38 23.94 31.37 -4.00
C MET A 38 24.00 29.92 -3.54
N LEU A 39 23.43 29.64 -2.37
CA LEU A 39 23.25 28.27 -1.89
C LEU A 39 22.24 27.47 -2.73
N GLY A 40 21.46 28.14 -3.59
CA GLY A 40 20.33 27.54 -4.28
C GLY A 40 19.27 27.02 -3.31
N THR A 41 18.16 26.50 -3.83
CA THR A 41 17.28 25.65 -3.04
C THR A 41 18.04 24.37 -2.73
N VAL A 42 18.59 24.27 -1.51
CA VAL A 42 19.14 23.01 -0.98
C VAL A 42 17.99 22.02 -0.95
N LYS A 43 17.91 21.14 -1.95
CA LYS A 43 17.03 19.98 -1.91
C LYS A 43 17.57 19.07 -0.82
N ILE A 44 16.93 19.10 0.35
CA ILE A 44 17.19 18.13 1.41
C ILE A 44 16.80 16.77 0.85
N ASP A 45 17.77 15.86 0.77
CA ASP A 45 17.49 14.49 0.40
C ASP A 45 16.74 13.81 1.56
N LYS A 46 15.44 13.61 1.37
CA LYS A 46 14.55 12.95 2.32
C LYS A 46 14.40 11.45 2.07
N THR A 47 15.26 10.85 1.25
CA THR A 47 15.09 9.45 0.85
C THR A 47 15.12 8.49 2.05
N GLU A 48 16.02 8.72 3.00
CA GLU A 48 16.09 7.91 4.23
C GLU A 48 14.85 8.10 5.11
N GLU A 49 14.38 9.34 5.28
CA GLU A 49 13.17 9.66 6.04
C GLU A 49 11.93 8.98 5.45
N ARG A 50 11.77 9.06 4.12
CA ARG A 50 10.70 8.37 3.39
C ARG A 50 10.76 6.85 3.57
N ASN A 51 11.94 6.25 3.46
CA ASN A 51 12.11 4.81 3.68
C ASN A 51 11.75 4.41 5.11
N ASN A 52 12.07 5.26 6.10
CA ASN A 52 11.70 5.05 7.48
C ASN A 52 10.18 5.06 7.67
N TYR A 53 9.43 5.88 6.93
CA TYR A 53 7.96 5.84 6.97
C TYR A 53 7.40 4.48 6.54
N PHE A 54 7.88 3.90 5.44
CA PHE A 54 7.44 2.56 5.02
C PHE A 54 7.82 1.47 6.02
N ILE A 55 9.03 1.51 6.59
CA ILE A 55 9.47 0.53 7.60
C ILE A 55 8.54 0.57 8.82
N LEU A 56 8.23 1.77 9.32
CA LEU A 56 7.35 1.94 10.47
C LEU A 56 5.91 1.53 10.12
N ALA A 57 5.38 1.97 8.97
CA ALA A 57 4.04 1.62 8.51
C ALA A 57 3.85 0.10 8.43
N ARG A 58 4.76 -0.61 7.76
CA ARG A 58 4.75 -2.07 7.62
C ARG A 58 4.85 -2.78 8.98
N ARG A 59 5.70 -2.30 9.90
CA ARG A 59 5.83 -2.86 11.26
C ARG A 59 4.53 -2.73 12.05
N PHE A 60 3.90 -1.56 12.06
CA PHE A 60 2.62 -1.36 12.75
C PHE A 60 1.50 -2.15 12.10
N PHE A 61 1.48 -2.22 10.76
CA PHE A 61 0.52 -3.01 10.00
C PHE A 61 0.61 -4.50 10.34
N ALA A 62 1.82 -5.08 10.33
CA ALA A 62 2.07 -6.46 10.73
C ALA A 62 1.73 -6.72 12.21
N GLY A 63 1.92 -5.70 13.07
CA GLY A 63 1.52 -5.73 14.47
C GLY A 63 0.03 -5.47 14.71
N THR A 64 -0.81 -5.40 13.67
CA THR A 64 -2.25 -5.09 13.72
C THR A 64 -2.61 -3.73 14.33
N ASN A 65 -1.62 -2.87 14.54
CA ASN A 65 -1.82 -1.50 15.00
C ASN A 65 -2.12 -0.60 13.79
N TYR A 66 -3.34 -0.70 13.28
CA TYR A 66 -3.75 -0.02 12.06
C TYR A 66 -3.84 1.50 12.19
N ALA A 67 -4.05 2.02 13.41
CA ALA A 67 -4.07 3.45 13.66
C ALA A 67 -2.68 4.08 13.45
N ASP A 68 -1.63 3.48 14.03
CA ASP A 68 -0.26 3.94 13.80
C ASP A 68 0.20 3.63 12.36
N ALA A 69 -0.19 2.48 11.79
CA ALA A 69 0.11 2.17 10.39
C ALA A 69 -0.45 3.24 9.44
N LEU A 70 -1.71 3.64 9.63
CA LEU A 70 -2.39 4.68 8.84
C LEU A 70 -1.63 6.01 8.90
N LYS A 71 -1.17 6.40 10.10
CA LYS A 71 -0.37 7.62 10.28
C LYS A 71 0.91 7.60 9.44
N TYR A 72 1.65 6.49 9.43
CA TYR A 72 2.88 6.41 8.66
C TYR A 72 2.64 6.25 7.15
N TYR A 73 1.56 5.59 6.74
CA TYR A 73 1.17 5.54 5.33
C TYR A 73 0.72 6.92 4.80
N ASP A 74 0.06 7.75 5.61
CA ASP A 74 -0.24 9.16 5.26
C ASP A 74 1.05 9.97 5.05
N LEU A 75 2.05 9.81 5.92
CA LEU A 75 3.35 10.48 5.76
C LEU A 75 4.08 10.00 4.49
N ALA A 76 4.09 8.70 4.23
CA ALA A 76 4.69 8.14 3.02
C ALA A 76 3.99 8.66 1.74
N LEU A 77 2.66 8.73 1.75
CA LEU A 77 1.87 9.21 0.61
C LEU A 77 2.13 10.68 0.28
N ARG A 78 2.41 11.53 1.27
CA ARG A 78 2.77 12.94 1.06
C ARG A 78 4.14 13.11 0.38
N GLU A 79 5.07 12.19 0.65
CA GLU A 79 6.42 12.21 0.09
C GLU A 79 6.51 11.49 -1.27
N ASP A 80 5.67 10.46 -1.49
CA ASP A 80 5.53 9.77 -2.78
C ASP A 80 4.06 9.47 -3.11
N PRO A 81 3.34 10.44 -3.71
CA PRO A 81 1.91 10.31 -4.00
C PRO A 81 1.53 9.25 -5.04
N GLN A 82 2.52 8.66 -5.72
CA GLN A 82 2.30 7.63 -6.76
C GLN A 82 2.68 6.23 -6.29
N ASN A 83 3.19 6.09 -5.07
CA ASN A 83 3.58 4.80 -4.53
C ASN A 83 2.35 3.90 -4.30
N TRP A 84 2.30 2.75 -4.98
CA TRP A 84 1.18 1.82 -4.89
C TRP A 84 0.92 1.37 -3.45
N GLU A 85 1.98 1.11 -2.67
CA GLU A 85 1.86 0.65 -1.29
C GLU A 85 1.25 1.75 -0.45
N ALA A 86 1.78 2.97 -0.51
CA ALA A 86 1.27 4.09 0.27
C ALA A 86 -0.21 4.34 -0.03
N ILE A 87 -0.60 4.38 -1.31
CA ILE A 87 -1.99 4.62 -1.71
C ILE A 87 -2.90 3.49 -1.22
N TYR A 88 -2.54 2.24 -1.53
CA TYR A 88 -3.40 1.09 -1.25
C TYR A 88 -3.51 0.81 0.24
N LEU A 89 -2.37 0.78 0.96
CA LEU A 89 -2.36 0.47 2.38
C LEU A 89 -2.97 1.59 3.20
N TYR A 90 -2.85 2.87 2.79
CA TYR A 90 -3.61 3.96 3.40
C TYR A 90 -5.12 3.71 3.32
N ALA A 91 -5.63 3.36 2.14
CA ALA A 91 -7.06 3.12 1.96
C ALA A 91 -7.56 1.89 2.75
N VAL A 92 -6.79 0.80 2.73
CA VAL A 92 -7.11 -0.43 3.47
C VAL A 92 -7.05 -0.21 5.00
N THR A 93 -6.00 0.45 5.50
CA THR A 93 -5.89 0.75 6.94
C THR A 93 -6.94 1.75 7.41
N SER A 94 -7.39 2.64 6.52
CA SER A 94 -8.56 3.49 6.79
C SER A 94 -9.84 2.66 6.98
N VAL A 95 -10.07 1.63 6.16
CA VAL A 95 -11.20 0.70 6.38
C VAL A 95 -11.09 0.00 7.74
N ALA A 96 -9.88 -0.35 8.18
CA ALA A 96 -9.67 -1.03 9.47
C ALA A 96 -9.80 -0.10 10.71
N THR A 97 -9.81 1.21 10.52
CA THR A 97 -9.81 2.22 11.60
C THR A 97 -11.05 3.11 11.62
N GLN A 98 -11.83 3.13 10.54
CA GLN A 98 -13.00 3.99 10.36
C GLN A 98 -14.31 3.20 10.35
N ASP A 99 -15.42 3.90 10.13
CA ASP A 99 -16.77 3.34 10.13
C ASP A 99 -17.19 2.76 8.76
N CYS A 100 -18.39 2.19 8.72
CA CYS A 100 -18.98 1.66 7.50
C CYS A 100 -19.22 2.71 6.40
N ASN A 101 -19.33 4.00 6.74
CA ASN A 101 -19.54 5.05 5.75
C ASN A 101 -18.28 5.30 4.93
N TYR A 102 -17.09 5.25 5.56
CA TYR A 102 -15.84 5.32 4.83
C TYR A 102 -15.73 4.19 3.81
N LEU A 103 -16.02 2.96 4.25
CA LEU A 103 -16.03 1.79 3.39
C LEU A 103 -16.99 1.98 2.21
N TYR A 104 -18.25 2.35 2.47
CA TYR A 104 -19.28 2.57 1.45
C TYR A 104 -18.81 3.55 0.37
N ARG A 105 -18.18 4.66 0.76
CA ARG A 105 -17.73 5.70 -0.17
C ARG A 105 -16.52 5.29 -1.00
N ASN A 106 -15.66 4.41 -0.48
CA ASN A 106 -14.37 4.09 -1.08
C ASN A 106 -14.29 2.67 -1.66
N LEU A 107 -15.32 1.83 -1.49
CA LEU A 107 -15.27 0.42 -1.83
C LEU A 107 -14.86 0.18 -3.29
N GLU A 108 -15.56 0.82 -4.23
CA GLU A 108 -15.31 0.65 -5.65
C GLU A 108 -13.87 1.05 -6.01
N SER A 109 -13.40 2.17 -5.45
CA SER A 109 -12.02 2.63 -5.62
C SER A 109 -11.02 1.60 -5.11
N ILE A 110 -11.22 1.06 -3.91
CA ILE A 110 -10.31 0.06 -3.30
C ILE A 110 -10.29 -1.24 -4.11
N ILE A 111 -11.44 -1.68 -4.61
CA ILE A 111 -11.53 -2.88 -5.45
C ILE A 111 -10.79 -2.66 -6.77
N ASN A 112 -10.99 -1.51 -7.43
CA ASN A 112 -10.29 -1.19 -8.67
C ASN A 112 -8.78 -1.09 -8.45
N MET A 113 -8.35 -0.46 -7.35
CA MET A 113 -6.95 -0.39 -6.94
C MET A 113 -6.34 -1.78 -6.71
N SER A 114 -7.08 -2.71 -6.07
CA SER A 114 -6.60 -4.08 -5.84
C SER A 114 -6.14 -4.76 -7.13
N LYS A 115 -6.90 -4.57 -8.21
CA LYS A 115 -6.58 -5.13 -9.53
C LYS A 115 -5.39 -4.43 -10.19
N VAL A 116 -5.36 -3.10 -10.13
CA VAL A 116 -4.33 -2.28 -10.79
C VAL A 116 -2.97 -2.51 -10.13
N TYR A 117 -2.90 -2.50 -8.80
CA TYR A 117 -1.63 -2.56 -8.08
C TYR A 117 -0.97 -3.91 -8.16
N LEU A 118 -1.73 -5.00 -8.18
CA LEU A 118 -1.14 -6.31 -8.40
C LEU A 118 -0.48 -6.41 -9.79
N ARG A 119 -1.01 -5.71 -10.81
CA ARG A 119 -0.37 -5.61 -12.13
C ARG A 119 0.85 -4.68 -12.11
N GLN A 120 0.80 -3.56 -11.40
CA GLN A 120 1.94 -2.66 -11.25
C GLN A 120 3.11 -3.34 -10.53
N ILE A 121 2.86 -4.16 -9.51
CA ILE A 121 3.92 -4.96 -8.87
C ILE A 121 4.61 -5.87 -9.90
N ALA A 122 3.86 -6.44 -10.85
CA ALA A 122 4.43 -7.30 -11.88
C ALA A 122 5.28 -6.54 -12.90
N THR A 123 4.96 -5.26 -13.18
CA THR A 123 5.62 -4.47 -14.24
C THR A 123 6.71 -3.54 -13.71
N ASP A 124 6.52 -2.97 -12.53
CA ASP A 124 7.29 -1.81 -12.05
C ASP A 124 8.22 -2.18 -10.88
N THR A 125 7.93 -3.26 -10.14
CA THR A 125 8.77 -3.74 -9.03
C THR A 125 9.87 -4.68 -9.57
N PRO A 126 11.16 -4.48 -9.19
CA PRO A 126 12.24 -5.42 -9.52
C PRO A 126 11.93 -6.85 -9.07
N GLU A 127 12.25 -7.85 -9.89
CA GLU A 127 11.88 -9.27 -9.64
C GLU A 127 12.28 -9.77 -8.24
N GLU A 128 13.44 -9.37 -7.74
CA GLU A 128 13.95 -9.70 -6.41
C GLU A 128 13.05 -9.21 -5.25
N ASN A 129 12.25 -8.16 -5.48
CA ASN A 129 11.35 -7.57 -4.50
C ASN A 129 9.88 -7.97 -4.71
N GLN A 130 9.52 -8.53 -5.88
CA GLN A 130 8.12 -8.83 -6.22
C GLN A 130 7.46 -9.77 -5.21
N MET A 131 8.16 -10.81 -4.73
CA MET A 131 7.58 -11.73 -3.75
C MET A 131 7.21 -11.03 -2.43
N VAL A 132 8.02 -10.07 -1.99
CA VAL A 132 7.77 -9.30 -0.77
C VAL A 132 6.54 -8.40 -0.96
N ASP A 133 6.48 -7.69 -2.09
CA ASP A 133 5.39 -6.78 -2.42
C ASP A 133 4.07 -7.53 -2.64
N VAL A 134 4.09 -8.70 -3.30
CA VAL A 134 2.92 -9.56 -3.46
C VAL A 134 2.40 -10.05 -2.11
N ASN A 135 3.29 -10.44 -1.19
CA ASN A 135 2.87 -10.85 0.15
C ASN A 135 2.21 -9.69 0.93
N LEU A 136 2.82 -8.50 0.88
CA LEU A 136 2.25 -7.31 1.50
C LEU A 136 0.89 -6.95 0.89
N PHE A 137 0.76 -7.06 -0.43
CA PHE A 137 -0.51 -6.87 -1.12
C PHE A 137 -1.57 -7.88 -0.66
N ILE A 138 -1.21 -9.17 -0.53
CA ILE A 138 -2.11 -10.21 -0.02
C ILE A 138 -2.55 -9.87 1.41
N ASP A 139 -1.63 -9.46 2.28
CA ASP A 139 -1.96 -9.05 3.65
C ASP A 139 -2.93 -7.87 3.69
N ALA A 140 -2.70 -6.84 2.87
CA ALA A 140 -3.59 -5.71 2.73
C ALA A 140 -4.97 -6.11 2.19
N HIS A 141 -5.00 -6.89 1.11
CA HIS A 141 -6.25 -7.27 0.48
C HIS A 141 -7.10 -8.18 1.38
N THR A 142 -6.50 -9.17 2.05
CA THR A 142 -7.22 -10.04 2.98
C THR A 142 -7.77 -9.27 4.18
N LEU A 143 -7.04 -8.28 4.70
CA LEU A 143 -7.54 -7.36 5.72
C LEU A 143 -8.74 -6.56 5.22
N PHE A 144 -8.65 -5.97 4.03
CA PHE A 144 -9.74 -5.22 3.42
C PHE A 144 -11.01 -6.05 3.30
N ILE A 145 -10.92 -7.28 2.80
CA ILE A 145 -12.07 -8.18 2.69
C ILE A 145 -12.64 -8.53 4.07
N ARG A 146 -11.79 -8.93 5.03
CA ARG A 146 -12.24 -9.31 6.38
C ARG A 146 -12.94 -8.14 7.08
N LYS A 147 -12.29 -6.98 7.16
CA LYS A 147 -12.88 -5.81 7.82
C LYS A 147 -14.06 -5.23 7.05
N GLY A 148 -13.99 -5.22 5.72
CA GLY A 148 -15.09 -4.77 4.88
C GLY A 148 -16.35 -5.59 5.06
N THR A 149 -16.23 -6.91 5.07
CA THR A 149 -17.38 -7.82 5.28
C THR A 149 -17.93 -7.76 6.71
N GLU A 150 -17.07 -7.56 7.72
CA GLU A 150 -17.48 -7.31 9.11
C GLU A 150 -18.29 -6.01 9.23
N LEU A 151 -17.75 -4.88 8.77
CA LEU A 151 -18.42 -3.57 8.83
C LEU A 151 -19.77 -3.59 8.09
N MET A 152 -19.84 -4.25 6.93
CA MET A 152 -21.09 -4.39 6.19
C MET A 152 -22.11 -5.24 6.97
N ALA A 153 -21.66 -6.30 7.65
CA ALA A 153 -22.53 -7.14 8.45
C ALA A 153 -23.11 -6.36 9.63
N ASP A 154 -22.29 -5.53 10.27
CA ASP A 154 -22.69 -4.69 11.39
C ASP A 154 -23.71 -3.63 10.93
N TYR A 155 -23.44 -2.97 9.80
CA TYR A 155 -24.35 -2.01 9.20
C TYR A 155 -25.73 -2.62 8.92
N ILE A 156 -25.77 -3.81 8.32
CA ILE A 156 -27.04 -4.45 7.98
C ILE A 156 -27.81 -4.87 9.25
N ARG A 157 -27.11 -5.43 10.25
CA ARG A 157 -27.75 -5.79 11.53
C ARG A 157 -28.38 -4.58 12.22
N ASN A 158 -27.74 -3.42 12.13
CA ASN A 158 -28.20 -2.20 12.81
C ASN A 158 -29.23 -1.39 12.01
N SER A 159 -29.19 -1.45 10.67
CA SER A 159 -30.13 -0.72 9.79
C SER A 159 -31.41 -1.48 9.46
N GLY A 160 -31.42 -2.80 9.66
CA GLY A 160 -32.54 -3.66 9.25
C GLY A 160 -32.65 -3.84 7.73
N ALA A 161 -31.60 -3.47 6.98
CA ALA A 161 -31.56 -3.65 5.53
C ALA A 161 -31.65 -5.15 5.14
N ASP A 162 -32.34 -5.46 4.05
CA ASP A 162 -32.47 -6.86 3.59
C ASP A 162 -31.14 -7.37 3.01
N MET A 163 -30.53 -8.34 3.70
CA MET A 163 -29.30 -9.03 3.27
C MET A 163 -29.44 -9.75 1.93
N ARG A 164 -30.66 -10.02 1.44
CA ARG A 164 -30.91 -10.87 0.27
C ARG A 164 -30.89 -10.11 -1.06
N LYS A 165 -30.72 -8.79 -1.06
CA LYS A 165 -30.59 -8.01 -2.29
C LYS A 165 -29.17 -8.15 -2.89
N PRO A 166 -29.02 -8.65 -4.13
CA PRO A 166 -27.72 -8.80 -4.81
C PRO A 166 -26.97 -7.49 -5.05
N GLU A 167 -27.67 -6.36 -4.89
CA GLU A 167 -27.19 -4.99 -4.94
C GLU A 167 -26.22 -4.67 -3.79
N ASN A 168 -26.13 -5.54 -2.78
CA ASN A 168 -25.31 -5.37 -1.59
C ASN A 168 -23.82 -5.68 -1.83
N TYR A 169 -22.97 -4.79 -1.35
CA TYR A 169 -21.51 -4.79 -1.39
C TYR A 169 -20.77 -6.12 -1.09
N TYR A 170 -21.45 -7.13 -0.53
CA TYR A 170 -20.89 -8.47 -0.36
C TYR A 170 -20.42 -9.15 -1.64
N TYR A 171 -21.18 -9.01 -2.73
CA TYR A 171 -20.75 -9.56 -4.02
C TYR A 171 -19.50 -8.86 -4.53
N ALA A 172 -19.32 -7.58 -4.23
CA ALA A 172 -18.13 -6.83 -4.60
C ALA A 172 -16.88 -7.38 -3.91
N PHE A 173 -16.97 -7.74 -2.62
CA PHE A 173 -15.87 -8.42 -1.91
C PHE A 173 -15.54 -9.78 -2.51
N GLY A 174 -16.54 -10.63 -2.76
CA GLY A 174 -16.31 -11.96 -3.35
C GLY A 174 -15.76 -11.89 -4.78
N TYR A 175 -16.28 -10.96 -5.59
CA TYR A 175 -15.77 -10.68 -6.93
C TYR A 175 -14.31 -10.22 -6.89
N SER A 176 -14.01 -9.23 -6.04
CA SER A 176 -12.65 -8.73 -5.86
C SER A 176 -11.69 -9.83 -5.42
N ALA A 177 -12.10 -10.68 -4.48
CA ALA A 177 -11.29 -11.79 -4.02
C ALA A 177 -10.99 -12.80 -5.13
N ILE A 178 -11.97 -13.12 -5.99
CA ILE A 178 -11.80 -14.01 -7.16
C ILE A 178 -10.90 -13.38 -8.22
N ASP A 179 -11.08 -12.08 -8.52
CA ASP A 179 -10.29 -11.36 -9.53
C ASP A 179 -8.82 -11.29 -9.14
N VAL A 180 -8.53 -10.99 -7.86
CA VAL A 180 -7.17 -11.02 -7.30
C VAL A 180 -6.58 -12.42 -7.40
N TYR A 181 -7.33 -13.47 -7.05
CA TYR A 181 -6.83 -14.85 -7.19
C TYR A 181 -6.52 -15.22 -8.65
N GLY A 182 -7.37 -14.82 -9.59
CA GLY A 182 -7.11 -14.99 -11.02
C GLY A 182 -5.82 -14.31 -11.46
N THR A 183 -5.66 -13.04 -11.06
CA THR A 183 -4.48 -12.22 -11.38
C THR A 183 -3.20 -12.78 -10.75
N LEU A 184 -3.24 -13.23 -9.48
CA LEU A 184 -2.11 -13.89 -8.82
C LEU A 184 -1.66 -15.12 -9.60
N ARG A 185 -2.61 -15.94 -10.07
CA ARG A 185 -2.29 -17.14 -10.85
C ARG A 185 -1.75 -16.85 -12.23
N GLU A 186 -2.20 -15.77 -12.84
CA GLU A 186 -1.78 -15.35 -14.18
C GLU A 186 -0.36 -14.77 -14.14
N LEU A 187 -0.11 -13.82 -13.24
CA LEU A 187 1.11 -13.01 -13.24
C LEU A 187 2.21 -13.53 -12.31
N PHE A 188 1.83 -14.22 -11.23
CA PHE A 188 2.76 -14.62 -10.16
C PHE A 188 2.80 -16.13 -9.96
N SER A 189 2.63 -16.89 -11.05
CA SER A 189 2.71 -18.36 -11.02
C SER A 189 4.07 -18.91 -10.55
N CYS A 190 5.12 -18.08 -10.62
CA CYS A 190 6.45 -18.36 -10.07
C CYS A 190 6.52 -18.31 -8.53
N PHE A 191 5.50 -17.77 -7.85
CA PHE A 191 5.40 -17.71 -6.39
C PHE A 191 4.24 -18.59 -5.88
N PRO A 192 4.37 -19.93 -5.97
CA PRO A 192 3.28 -20.84 -5.61
C PRO A 192 2.84 -20.69 -4.16
N GLU A 193 3.74 -20.34 -3.23
CA GLU A 193 3.43 -20.12 -1.81
C GLU A 193 2.47 -18.94 -1.60
N CYS A 194 2.63 -17.86 -2.38
CA CYS A 194 1.73 -16.70 -2.33
C CYS A 194 0.33 -17.07 -2.81
N ILE A 195 0.26 -17.83 -3.91
CA ILE A 195 -1.02 -18.34 -4.46
C ILE A 195 -1.68 -19.27 -3.44
N GLU A 196 -0.91 -20.17 -2.82
CA GLU A 196 -1.40 -21.12 -1.81
C GLU A 196 -1.99 -20.42 -0.60
N ARG A 197 -1.27 -19.42 -0.08
CA ARG A 197 -1.75 -18.57 1.00
C ARG A 197 -3.08 -17.90 0.67
N TYR A 198 -3.23 -17.42 -0.57
CA TYR A 198 -4.47 -16.80 -1.02
C TYR A 198 -5.60 -17.80 -1.26
N GLU A 199 -5.29 -19.02 -1.73
CA GLU A 199 -6.26 -20.12 -1.84
C GLU A 199 -6.83 -20.52 -0.47
N GLU A 200 -5.99 -20.57 0.56
CA GLU A 200 -6.42 -20.83 1.94
C GLU A 200 -7.37 -19.73 2.44
N PHE A 201 -7.02 -18.47 2.20
CA PHE A 201 -7.89 -17.34 2.49
C PHE A 201 -9.24 -17.43 1.76
N LEU A 202 -9.26 -17.77 0.48
CA LEU A 202 -10.52 -17.94 -0.27
C LEU A 202 -11.41 -19.03 0.32
N LEU A 203 -10.83 -20.15 0.78
CA LEU A 203 -11.58 -21.22 1.43
C LEU A 203 -12.17 -20.77 2.76
N GLU A 204 -11.39 -20.06 3.57
CA GLU A 204 -11.86 -19.44 4.82
C GLU A 204 -13.02 -18.48 4.55
N MET A 205 -12.87 -17.58 3.57
CA MET A 205 -13.88 -16.61 3.20
C MET A 205 -15.17 -17.29 2.71
N ILE A 206 -15.07 -18.33 1.88
CA ILE A 206 -16.24 -19.09 1.40
C ILE A 206 -16.97 -19.78 2.56
N ALA A 207 -16.23 -20.30 3.54
CA ALA A 207 -16.80 -20.96 4.70
C ALA A 207 -17.47 -19.96 5.66
N ALA A 208 -16.86 -18.80 5.88
CA ALA A 208 -17.32 -17.78 6.82
C ALA A 208 -18.41 -16.86 6.23
N ARG A 209 -18.31 -16.53 4.93
CA ARG A 209 -19.18 -15.58 4.21
C ARG A 209 -19.63 -16.15 2.85
N PRO A 210 -20.35 -17.28 2.83
CA PRO A 210 -20.84 -17.90 1.59
C PRO A 210 -21.74 -17.01 0.73
N GLU A 211 -22.33 -15.95 1.31
CA GLU A 211 -23.16 -14.91 0.70
C GLU A 211 -22.39 -13.93 -0.20
N CYS A 212 -21.06 -13.79 -0.02
CA CYS A 212 -20.22 -12.99 -0.91
C CYS A 212 -20.08 -13.58 -2.32
N PHE A 213 -20.52 -14.83 -2.50
CA PHE A 213 -20.25 -15.60 -3.72
C PHE A 213 -21.54 -16.06 -4.37
N GLU A 214 -21.60 -15.94 -5.70
CA GLU A 214 -22.63 -16.63 -6.46
C GLU A 214 -22.54 -18.14 -6.21
N ARG A 215 -23.70 -18.79 -6.02
CA ARG A 215 -23.79 -20.21 -5.69
C ARG A 215 -23.04 -21.11 -6.68
N LYS A 216 -23.06 -20.76 -7.97
CA LYS A 216 -22.36 -21.51 -9.04
C LYS A 216 -20.85 -21.31 -8.93
N ALA A 217 -20.38 -20.06 -8.82
CA ALA A 217 -18.96 -19.73 -8.66
C ALA A 217 -18.37 -20.39 -7.41
N ARG A 218 -19.06 -20.30 -6.28
CA ARG A 218 -18.66 -20.93 -5.01
C ARG A 218 -18.41 -22.43 -5.14
N LYS A 219 -19.33 -23.14 -5.79
CA LYS A 219 -19.20 -24.61 -6.01
C LYS A 219 -17.97 -24.94 -6.85
N GLU A 220 -17.70 -24.15 -7.89
CA GLU A 220 -16.56 -24.38 -8.78
C GLU A 220 -15.23 -24.13 -8.06
N ILE A 221 -15.11 -23.04 -7.30
CA ILE A 221 -13.92 -22.73 -6.50
C ILE A 221 -13.65 -23.86 -5.49
N LEU A 222 -14.66 -24.27 -4.72
CA LEU A 222 -14.53 -25.36 -3.75
C LEU A 222 -14.08 -26.67 -4.41
N LYS A 223 -14.61 -27.00 -5.59
CA LYS A 223 -14.23 -28.19 -6.36
C LYS A 223 -12.77 -28.12 -6.82
N GLN A 224 -12.32 -26.97 -7.32
CA GLN A 224 -10.95 -26.78 -7.78
C GLN A 224 -9.95 -26.86 -6.62
N LEU A 225 -10.20 -26.12 -5.54
CA LEU A 225 -9.28 -26.05 -4.39
C LEU A 225 -9.23 -27.36 -3.60
N SER A 226 -10.37 -28.04 -3.43
CA SER A 226 -10.40 -29.36 -2.77
C SER A 226 -9.56 -30.40 -3.50
N LYS A 227 -9.53 -30.38 -4.84
CA LYS A 227 -8.67 -31.25 -5.64
C LYS A 227 -7.19 -30.93 -5.44
N LYS A 228 -6.83 -29.64 -5.46
CA LYS A 228 -5.44 -29.19 -5.21
C LYS A 228 -4.95 -29.60 -3.83
N ILE A 229 -5.75 -29.36 -2.77
CA ILE A 229 -5.40 -29.74 -1.40
C ILE A 229 -5.17 -31.24 -1.26
N LYS A 230 -6.06 -32.07 -1.85
CA LYS A 230 -5.88 -33.54 -1.84
C LYS A 230 -4.59 -33.95 -2.57
N LYS A 231 -4.24 -33.31 -3.69
CA LYS A 231 -3.00 -33.58 -4.42
C LYS A 231 -1.76 -33.20 -3.61
N ARG A 232 -1.77 -32.04 -2.95
CA ARG A 232 -0.67 -31.58 -2.08
C ARG A 232 -0.44 -32.49 -0.87
N LYS A 233 -1.53 -32.88 -0.19
CA LYS A 233 -1.44 -33.82 0.95
C LYS A 233 -0.82 -35.16 0.56
N ARG A 234 -1.04 -35.62 -0.68
CA ARG A 234 -0.42 -36.85 -1.22
C ARG A 234 1.03 -36.70 -1.65
N ALA A 235 1.48 -35.48 -1.98
CA ALA A 235 2.86 -35.21 -2.40
C ALA A 235 3.81 -34.94 -1.22
N LYS A 236 3.27 -34.71 -0.01
CA LYS A 236 4.01 -34.55 1.25
C LYS A 236 4.13 -35.86 2.05
N ILE A 237 3.65 -36.98 1.51
CA ILE A 237 3.76 -38.35 2.04
C ILE A 237 4.70 -39.09 1.10
#